data_AF-A0A507D158-F1
#
_entry.id   AF-A0A507D158-F1
#
_cell.length_a   1.000
_cell.length_b   1.000
_cell.length_c   1.000
_cell.angle_alpha   90.00
_cell.angle_beta   90.00
_cell.angle_gamma   90.00
#
_symmetry.space_group_name_H-M   'P 1'
#
loop_
_entity.id
_entity.type
_entity.pdbx_description
1 polymer ?
#
loop_
_entity_poly.entity_id
_entity_poly.type
_entity_poly.pdbx_seq_one_letter_code
_entity_poly.pdbx_strand_id
1 'polypeptide(L)'
;MMSNNSLLANGESVYSRADSPPAIHEFSSSSRNSLASIPYAGSTVNQPSFMDLKEAKILDLSKKNRRLTVALGKERSITESLSNKLKKLEMAQAFSTQQQETSSVVNQSSHAAVELTEEVKKLKAKMAATSRRLEEERLSNQSLRVELRHVTRSLKDEVGDDVPLNKVLGVNSGWKSRSQQITILKDRIRDLTNQLSNPFSPSSVIMDQKQKEGIKRMENERRTTIDTAISEAEQARQEKEEYRIRTEALQSRNNSLSKEIKELKSKIEILLDKSSNDDKLVTALTSELLKDKSLTKEESMSHPLSTLCHAKDVEVADLKTKIVNHEKESSSLMKRQPSPGLENGGKMNEMGVEVTVVALEGKIKALKIQVDYLTQMRTQLEDTLEGAQKESIQAKMELKRRERRTIQLERQIRQHQSSAVKRSTRSLSASQEELPKKIEELQDKLSFVEDHNEALSMMLRQTRETKEVEIRCYEDMIAELKSTIKSTVDRLCKVATR
;
A
#
# COMPACT_ATOMS: atom_id res chain seq x y z
N MET A 1 13.64 46.84 17.02
CA MET A 1 14.56 45.81 17.55
C MET A 1 14.57 44.67 16.54
N MET A 2 15.48 44.76 15.57
CA MET A 2 16.67 43.90 15.43
C MET A 2 16.36 42.43 15.08
N SER A 3 16.48 42.18 13.78
CA SER A 3 16.97 41.01 13.05
C SER A 3 17.13 39.67 13.76
N ASN A 4 16.57 38.61 13.16
CA ASN A 4 17.36 37.55 12.48
C ASN A 4 16.42 36.44 11.98
N ASN A 5 16.35 36.27 10.66
CA ASN A 5 15.89 35.02 10.06
C ASN A 5 16.86 34.66 8.93
N SER A 6 17.75 33.72 9.23
CA SER A 6 18.71 33.14 8.30
C SER A 6 18.82 31.65 8.58
N LEU A 7 18.92 30.89 7.48
CA LEU A 7 19.19 29.45 7.36
C LEU A 7 18.01 28.49 7.62
N LEU A 8 17.46 27.94 6.54
CA LEU A 8 18.06 26.75 5.92
C LEU A 8 17.61 26.61 4.46
N ALA A 9 18.63 26.52 3.61
CA ALA A 9 18.57 26.07 2.23
C ALA A 9 18.89 24.56 2.18
N ASN A 10 18.51 23.96 1.05
CA ASN A 10 19.02 22.72 0.41
C ASN A 10 18.18 21.44 0.57
N GLY A 11 17.77 20.91 -0.58
CA GLY A 11 17.12 19.60 -0.71
C GLY A 11 16.48 19.31 -2.08
N GLU A 12 17.18 19.65 -3.17
CA GLU A 12 17.16 18.99 -4.49
C GLU A 12 15.83 18.73 -5.24
N SER A 13 15.60 19.59 -6.23
CA SER A 13 14.76 19.35 -7.41
C SER A 13 15.56 18.55 -8.45
N VAL A 14 15.09 17.34 -8.76
CA VAL A 14 15.46 16.63 -10.00
C VAL A 14 14.16 16.25 -10.69
N TYR A 15 13.80 17.00 -11.72
CA TYR A 15 13.35 16.51 -13.05
C TYR A 15 13.01 17.73 -13.91
N SER A 16 14.00 18.15 -14.68
CA SER A 16 13.84 19.08 -15.81
C SER A 16 13.47 18.30 -17.06
N ARG A 17 12.37 18.69 -17.73
CA ARG A 17 12.16 18.81 -19.20
C ARG A 17 10.64 18.78 -19.46
N ALA A 18 10.03 19.94 -19.72
CA ALA A 18 9.97 20.63 -21.02
C ALA A 18 8.99 19.95 -21.98
N ASP A 19 7.85 20.60 -22.22
CA ASP A 19 7.09 20.50 -23.47
C ASP A 19 6.26 21.78 -23.67
N SER A 20 6.79 22.66 -24.53
CA SER A 20 6.00 23.54 -25.38
C SER A 20 5.97 22.91 -26.79
N PRO A 21 4.88 23.09 -27.55
CA PRO A 21 4.57 22.25 -28.71
C PRO A 21 5.30 22.72 -29.97
N PRO A 22 5.76 21.83 -30.87
CA PRO A 22 6.20 22.25 -32.18
C PRO A 22 5.13 22.07 -33.25
N ALA A 23 5.20 23.05 -34.15
CA ALA A 23 4.45 23.31 -35.35
C ALA A 23 4.34 22.16 -36.36
N ILE A 24 3.24 22.27 -37.09
CA ILE A 24 2.87 21.60 -38.33
C ILE A 24 3.94 21.89 -39.40
N HIS A 25 4.41 20.86 -40.11
CA HIS A 25 5.03 21.02 -41.43
C HIS A 25 4.45 19.99 -42.39
N GLU A 26 3.85 20.50 -43.46
CA GLU A 26 3.39 19.79 -44.64
C GLU A 26 4.55 19.09 -45.35
N PHE A 27 4.28 17.95 -45.99
CA PHE A 27 4.87 17.62 -47.30
C PHE A 27 3.97 16.69 -48.12
N SER A 28 3.33 17.32 -49.11
CA SER A 28 3.12 16.90 -50.49
C SER A 28 2.75 15.44 -50.83
N SER A 29 1.52 15.31 -51.28
CA SER A 29 1.07 14.41 -52.35
C SER A 29 1.98 14.40 -53.58
N SER A 30 2.28 13.21 -54.12
CA SER A 30 2.01 12.88 -55.53
C SER A 30 2.45 11.46 -55.93
N SER A 31 1.58 10.85 -56.74
CA SER A 31 1.88 9.86 -57.77
C SER A 31 2.18 8.41 -57.35
N ARG A 32 1.19 7.52 -57.53
CA ARG A 32 1.02 6.81 -58.81
C ARG A 32 -0.24 5.95 -58.81
N ASN A 33 -1.12 6.29 -59.75
CA ASN A 33 -2.13 5.42 -60.34
C ASN A 33 -1.43 4.23 -61.03
N SER A 34 -1.86 3.00 -60.75
CA SER A 34 -1.69 1.83 -61.62
C SER A 34 -2.14 0.54 -60.89
N LEU A 35 -3.39 0.12 -61.09
CA LEU A 35 -3.76 -1.15 -61.75
C LEU A 35 -5.20 -1.52 -61.40
N ALA A 36 -6.04 -1.57 -62.44
CA ALA A 36 -7.28 -2.31 -62.42
C ALA A 36 -6.99 -3.82 -62.38
N SER A 37 -7.75 -4.58 -61.59
CA SER A 37 -8.39 -5.84 -62.00
C SER A 37 -9.08 -6.49 -60.79
N ILE A 38 -10.41 -6.54 -60.85
CA ILE A 38 -11.22 -7.51 -60.11
C ILE A 38 -11.10 -8.85 -60.85
N PRO A 39 -10.99 -9.98 -60.12
CA PRO A 39 -12.00 -11.01 -60.34
C PRO A 39 -12.53 -11.63 -59.04
N TYR A 40 -13.85 -11.61 -58.95
CA TYR A 40 -14.77 -12.71 -58.66
C TYR A 40 -14.40 -13.82 -57.63
N ALA A 41 -15.36 -14.02 -56.73
CA ALA A 41 -15.72 -15.26 -56.01
C ALA A 41 -14.74 -15.83 -54.97
N GLY A 42 -15.18 -15.73 -53.71
CA GLY A 42 -14.63 -16.51 -52.60
C GLY A 42 -15.30 -16.10 -51.30
N SER A 43 -16.45 -16.68 -51.00
CA SER A 43 -17.05 -16.68 -49.66
C SER A 43 -16.11 -17.39 -48.69
N THR A 44 -15.12 -16.67 -48.17
CA THR A 44 -14.35 -17.06 -47.00
C THR A 44 -14.89 -16.28 -45.83
N VAL A 45 -15.42 -16.99 -44.84
CA VAL A 45 -15.68 -16.46 -43.51
C VAL A 45 -14.36 -15.91 -43.01
N ASN A 46 -14.22 -14.58 -43.08
CA ASN A 46 -13.01 -13.88 -42.67
C ASN A 46 -12.97 -13.90 -41.15
N GLN A 47 -12.51 -15.02 -40.59
CA GLN A 47 -12.12 -15.11 -39.19
C GLN A 47 -11.08 -14.02 -38.99
N PRO A 48 -11.36 -13.00 -38.15
CA PRO A 48 -10.42 -11.91 -37.95
C PRO A 48 -9.10 -12.52 -37.50
N SER A 49 -8.02 -12.17 -38.20
CA SER A 49 -6.72 -12.74 -37.87
C SER A 49 -6.41 -12.39 -36.41
N PHE A 50 -5.60 -13.21 -35.75
CA PHE A 50 -5.17 -12.92 -34.38
C PHE A 50 -4.52 -11.53 -34.26
N MET A 51 -3.92 -11.02 -35.34
CA MET A 51 -3.42 -9.65 -35.42
C MET A 51 -4.54 -8.62 -35.44
N ASP A 52 -5.62 -8.82 -36.21
CA ASP A 52 -6.79 -7.92 -36.22
C ASP A 52 -7.49 -7.89 -34.85
N LEU A 53 -7.58 -9.03 -34.17
CA LEU A 53 -8.13 -9.13 -32.81
C LEU A 53 -7.24 -8.42 -31.79
N LYS A 54 -5.91 -8.50 -31.94
CA LYS A 54 -4.95 -7.76 -31.12
C LYS A 54 -5.04 -6.26 -31.39
N GLU A 55 -5.11 -5.84 -32.64
CA GLU A 55 -5.24 -4.42 -33.01
C GLU A 55 -6.58 -3.85 -32.54
N ALA A 56 -7.68 -4.59 -32.67
CA ALA A 56 -8.97 -4.21 -32.10
C ALA A 56 -8.90 -4.06 -30.58
N LYS A 57 -8.21 -4.99 -29.90
CA LYS A 57 -8.03 -4.92 -28.44
C LYS A 57 -7.15 -3.75 -28.03
N ILE A 58 -6.09 -3.46 -28.77
CA ILE A 58 -5.22 -2.30 -28.55
C ILE A 58 -5.99 -0.99 -28.77
N LEU A 59 -6.84 -0.92 -29.79
CA LEU A 59 -7.72 0.22 -30.04
C LEU A 59 -8.75 0.42 -28.92
N ASP A 60 -9.36 -0.65 -28.43
CA ASP A 60 -10.31 -0.59 -27.33
C ASP A 60 -9.64 -0.21 -26.01
N LEU A 61 -8.44 -0.75 -25.75
CA LEU A 61 -7.63 -0.33 -24.60
C LEU A 61 -7.20 1.14 -24.73
N SER A 62 -6.86 1.61 -25.93
CA SER A 62 -6.50 3.01 -26.19
C SER A 62 -7.69 3.94 -26.00
N LYS A 63 -8.88 3.55 -26.48
CA LYS A 63 -10.15 4.27 -26.24
C LYS A 63 -10.49 4.29 -24.76
N LYS A 64 -10.30 3.18 -24.04
CA LYS A 64 -10.52 3.10 -22.59
C LYS A 64 -9.52 3.97 -21.83
N ASN A 65 -8.26 3.96 -22.23
CA ASN A 65 -7.21 4.80 -21.65
C ASN A 65 -7.55 6.28 -21.85
N ARG A 66 -7.92 6.70 -23.06
CA ARG A 66 -8.38 8.07 -23.35
C ARG A 66 -9.59 8.47 -22.50
N ARG A 67 -10.58 7.59 -22.35
CA ARG A 67 -11.75 7.83 -21.48
C ARG A 67 -11.35 8.00 -20.02
N LEU A 68 -10.44 7.16 -19.51
CA LEU A 68 -9.91 7.26 -18.15
C LEU A 68 -9.11 8.56 -17.96
N THR A 69 -8.30 8.98 -18.92
CA THR A 69 -7.58 10.26 -18.87
C THR A 69 -8.54 11.44 -18.78
N VAL A 70 -9.62 11.44 -19.58
CA VAL A 70 -10.64 12.50 -19.54
C VAL A 70 -11.41 12.47 -18.21
N ALA A 71 -11.77 11.29 -17.69
CA ALA A 71 -12.42 11.17 -16.39
C ALA A 71 -11.52 11.67 -15.26
N LEU A 72 -10.24 11.30 -15.27
CA LEU A 72 -9.25 11.77 -14.29
C LEU A 72 -9.02 13.28 -14.38
N GLY A 73 -9.05 13.87 -15.59
CA GLY A 73 -9.03 15.32 -15.77
C GLY A 73 -10.26 16.02 -15.16
N LYS A 74 -11.45 15.43 -15.31
CA LYS A 74 -12.68 15.93 -14.67
C LYS A 74 -12.62 15.82 -13.15
N GLU A 75 -12.21 14.68 -12.62
CA GLU A 75 -12.05 14.46 -11.17
C GLU A 75 -11.03 15.42 -10.57
N ARG A 76 -9.91 15.67 -11.26
CA ARG A 76 -8.92 16.68 -10.86
C ARG A 76 -9.51 18.10 -10.85
N SER A 77 -10.28 18.47 -11.87
CA SER A 77 -10.94 19.78 -11.91
C SER A 77 -11.98 19.94 -10.79
N ILE A 78 -12.73 18.87 -10.48
CA ILE A 78 -13.69 18.86 -9.38
C ILE A 78 -12.96 18.96 -8.04
N THR A 79 -11.91 18.17 -7.81
CA THR A 79 -11.11 18.22 -6.58
C THR A 79 -10.41 19.56 -6.39
N GLU A 80 -9.91 20.18 -7.45
CA GLU A 80 -9.35 21.54 -7.41
C GLU A 80 -10.44 22.58 -7.08
N SER A 81 -11.63 22.46 -7.67
CA SER A 81 -12.76 23.35 -7.35
C SER A 81 -13.23 23.20 -5.90
N LEU A 82 -13.24 21.98 -5.35
CA LEU A 82 -13.59 21.69 -3.97
C LEU A 82 -12.50 22.14 -3.00
N SER A 83 -11.23 21.93 -3.34
CA SER A 83 -10.09 22.44 -2.58
C SER A 83 -10.10 23.98 -2.50
N ASN A 84 -10.38 24.65 -3.62
CA ASN A 84 -10.50 26.11 -3.65
C ASN A 84 -11.71 26.61 -2.83
N LYS A 85 -12.83 25.87 -2.81
CA LYS A 85 -13.97 26.17 -1.93
C LYS A 85 -13.62 25.95 -0.46
N LEU A 86 -12.91 24.88 -0.13
CA LEU A 86 -12.41 24.62 1.22
C LEU A 86 -11.47 25.72 1.69
N LYS A 87 -10.48 26.11 0.88
CA LYS A 87 -9.59 27.23 1.19
C LYS A 87 -10.36 28.54 1.40
N LYS A 88 -11.39 28.84 0.60
CA LYS A 88 -12.24 30.02 0.80
C LYS A 88 -13.03 29.94 2.11
N LEU A 89 -13.55 28.77 2.47
CA LEU A 89 -14.27 28.55 3.72
C LEU A 89 -13.34 28.58 4.94
N GLU A 90 -12.12 28.02 4.81
CA GLU A 90 -11.07 28.08 5.82
C GLU A 90 -10.55 29.50 6.01
N MET A 91 -10.36 30.28 4.94
CA MET A 91 -10.03 31.71 5.04
C MET A 91 -11.17 32.51 5.68
N ALA A 92 -12.43 32.21 5.37
CA ALA A 92 -13.59 32.83 6.01
C ALA A 92 -13.71 32.44 7.51
N GLN A 93 -13.37 31.19 7.87
CA GLN A 93 -13.29 30.76 9.26
C GLN A 93 -12.11 31.38 9.99
N ALA A 94 -10.93 31.45 9.38
CA ALA A 94 -9.76 32.11 9.95
C ALA A 94 -10.02 33.61 10.18
N PHE A 95 -10.74 34.27 9.27
CA PHE A 95 -11.18 35.65 9.42
C PHE A 95 -12.20 35.83 10.57
N SER A 96 -13.06 34.82 10.80
CA SER A 96 -13.97 34.78 11.95
C SER A 96 -13.27 34.47 13.28
N THR A 97 -12.17 33.72 13.26
CA THR A 97 -11.40 33.35 14.47
C THR A 97 -10.41 34.47 14.86
N GLN A 98 -9.85 35.22 13.91
CA GLN A 98 -8.98 36.37 14.20
C GLN A 98 -9.72 37.58 14.81
N GLN A 99 -11.06 37.65 14.72
CA GLN A 99 -11.85 38.67 15.41
C GLN A 99 -12.17 38.31 16.88
N GLN A 100 -11.79 37.13 17.38
CA GLN A 100 -12.04 36.71 18.77
C GLN A 100 -10.85 36.91 19.74
N GLU A 101 -9.68 37.36 19.28
CA GLU A 101 -8.50 37.57 20.15
C GLU A 101 -8.14 39.04 20.42
N THR A 102 -9.05 39.98 20.19
CA THR A 102 -8.88 41.36 20.69
C THR A 102 -10.11 41.84 21.47
N SER A 103 -9.88 42.20 22.74
CA SER A 103 -10.76 42.93 23.68
C SER A 103 -12.02 42.17 24.14
N SER A 104 -12.07 41.58 25.34
CA SER A 104 -12.22 42.29 26.62
C SER A 104 -12.78 43.71 26.45
N VAL A 105 -14.12 43.84 26.38
CA VAL A 105 -14.95 44.93 26.96
C VAL A 105 -16.34 44.97 26.29
N VAL A 106 -17.39 44.87 27.13
CA VAL A 106 -18.84 45.14 26.94
C VAL A 106 -19.80 44.04 26.40
N ASN A 107 -20.55 43.52 27.37
CA ASN A 107 -21.75 42.67 27.37
C ASN A 107 -22.97 43.16 26.54
N GLN A 108 -22.86 43.42 25.23
CA GLN A 108 -24.05 43.63 24.37
C GLN A 108 -24.04 42.88 23.03
N SER A 109 -22.94 42.22 22.62
CA SER A 109 -22.82 41.54 21.32
C SER A 109 -23.18 40.04 21.33
N SER A 110 -23.36 39.42 22.50
CA SER A 110 -23.68 37.99 22.63
C SER A 110 -25.12 37.65 22.25
N HIS A 111 -26.07 38.58 22.39
CA HIS A 111 -27.47 38.34 22.03
C HIS A 111 -27.66 38.29 20.50
N ALA A 112 -27.02 39.21 19.77
CA ALA A 112 -27.11 39.29 18.32
C ALA A 112 -26.45 38.08 17.61
N ALA A 113 -25.31 37.59 18.13
CA ALA A 113 -24.65 36.41 17.58
C ALA A 113 -25.46 35.13 17.81
N VAL A 114 -26.10 34.99 18.97
CA VAL A 114 -26.99 33.85 19.27
C VAL A 114 -28.28 33.94 18.43
N GLU A 115 -28.88 35.12 18.28
CA GLU A 115 -30.04 35.35 17.41
C GLU A 115 -29.76 35.03 15.95
N LEU A 116 -28.60 35.45 15.41
CA LEU A 116 -28.18 35.12 14.04
C LEU A 116 -28.02 33.60 13.85
N THR A 117 -27.47 32.88 14.83
CA THR A 117 -27.35 31.42 14.74
C THR A 117 -28.70 30.70 14.81
N GLU A 118 -29.62 31.18 15.65
CA GLU A 118 -31.00 30.69 15.69
C GLU A 118 -31.75 31.00 14.40
N GLU A 119 -31.56 32.18 13.83
CA GLU A 119 -32.19 32.60 12.59
C GLU A 119 -31.66 31.80 11.40
N VAL A 120 -30.36 31.53 11.34
CA VAL A 120 -29.78 30.59 10.36
C VAL A 120 -30.34 29.18 10.53
N LYS A 121 -30.58 28.72 11.76
CA LYS A 121 -31.21 27.42 12.02
C LYS A 121 -32.68 27.40 11.60
N LYS A 122 -33.44 28.47 11.88
CA LYS A 122 -34.83 28.66 11.43
C LYS A 122 -34.92 28.73 9.91
N LEU A 123 -33.99 29.43 9.25
CA LEU A 123 -33.91 29.52 7.79
C LEU A 123 -33.54 28.18 7.15
N LYS A 124 -32.60 27.41 7.73
CA LYS A 124 -32.31 26.04 7.29
C LYS A 124 -33.49 25.10 7.48
N ALA A 125 -34.22 25.20 8.59
CA ALA A 125 -35.42 24.42 8.82
C ALA A 125 -36.55 24.79 7.83
N LYS A 126 -36.75 26.09 7.58
CA LYS A 126 -37.69 26.57 6.55
C LYS A 126 -37.29 26.10 5.16
N MET A 127 -36.01 26.16 4.80
CA MET A 127 -35.49 25.66 3.52
C MET A 127 -35.74 24.16 3.37
N ALA A 128 -35.47 23.36 4.41
CA ALA A 128 -35.77 21.92 4.40
C ALA A 128 -37.28 21.64 4.26
N ALA A 129 -38.12 22.40 4.97
CA ALA A 129 -39.58 22.28 4.87
C ALA A 129 -40.10 22.66 3.47
N THR A 130 -39.59 23.74 2.86
CA THR A 130 -39.97 24.14 1.50
C THR A 130 -39.47 23.15 0.46
N SER A 131 -38.27 22.59 0.63
CA SER A 131 -37.75 21.56 -0.28
C SER A 131 -38.54 20.26 -0.19
N ARG A 132 -38.97 19.87 1.03
CA ARG A 132 -39.86 18.73 1.23
C ARG A 132 -41.21 18.97 0.57
N ARG A 133 -41.81 20.14 0.80
CA ARG A 133 -43.08 20.52 0.15
C ARG A 133 -42.94 20.55 -1.37
N LEU A 134 -41.81 21.01 -1.90
CA LEU A 134 -41.54 20.99 -3.33
C LEU A 134 -41.51 19.56 -3.89
N GLU A 135 -40.89 18.62 -3.19
CA GLU A 135 -40.87 17.22 -3.63
C GLU A 135 -42.24 16.54 -3.49
N GLU A 136 -43.00 16.83 -2.42
CA GLU A 136 -44.38 16.39 -2.26
C GLU A 136 -45.27 16.90 -3.40
N GLU A 137 -45.17 18.18 -3.77
CA GLU A 137 -45.87 18.76 -4.91
C GLU A 137 -45.37 18.18 -6.25
N ARG A 138 -44.08 17.87 -6.39
CA ARG A 138 -43.53 17.24 -7.59
C ARG A 138 -44.11 15.84 -7.80
N LEU A 139 -44.20 15.05 -6.74
CA LEU A 139 -44.81 13.72 -6.75
C LEU A 139 -46.32 13.80 -7.00
N SER A 140 -47.02 14.74 -6.36
CA SER A 140 -48.43 15.03 -6.61
C SER A 140 -48.68 15.40 -8.08
N ASN A 141 -47.86 16.28 -8.66
CA ASN A 141 -47.96 16.66 -10.06
C ASN A 141 -47.71 15.46 -10.99
N GLN A 142 -46.77 14.58 -10.65
CA GLN A 142 -46.52 13.36 -11.42
C GLN A 142 -47.72 12.39 -11.36
N SER A 143 -48.33 12.22 -10.19
CA SER A 143 -49.55 11.43 -9.99
C SER A 143 -50.73 12.03 -10.78
N LEU A 144 -50.98 13.33 -10.65
CA LEU A 144 -52.01 14.04 -11.42
C LEU A 144 -51.79 13.95 -12.93
N ARG A 145 -50.54 13.95 -13.41
CA ARG A 145 -50.23 13.72 -14.83
C ARG A 145 -50.57 12.29 -15.27
N VAL A 146 -50.35 11.29 -14.42
CA VAL A 146 -50.74 9.90 -14.71
C VAL A 146 -52.25 9.78 -14.73
N GLU A 147 -52.95 10.33 -13.74
CA GLU A 147 -54.41 10.36 -13.68
C GLU A 147 -55.01 11.10 -14.88
N LEU A 148 -54.46 12.25 -15.26
CA LEU A 148 -54.89 12.98 -16.46
C LEU A 148 -54.73 12.13 -17.72
N ARG A 149 -53.62 11.38 -17.85
CA ARG A 149 -53.43 10.44 -18.97
C ARG A 149 -54.44 9.29 -18.92
N HIS A 150 -54.72 8.76 -17.73
CA HIS A 150 -55.70 7.69 -17.53
C HIS A 150 -57.11 8.16 -17.88
N VAL A 151 -57.56 9.28 -17.29
CA VAL A 151 -58.86 9.91 -17.59
C VAL A 151 -58.97 10.28 -19.07
N THR A 152 -57.91 10.82 -19.68
CA THR A 152 -57.91 11.09 -21.13
C THR A 152 -58.06 9.81 -21.94
N ARG A 153 -57.46 8.69 -21.51
CA ARG A 153 -57.59 7.39 -22.17
C ARG A 153 -58.99 6.81 -21.98
N SER A 154 -59.53 6.81 -20.76
CA SER A 154 -60.92 6.40 -20.50
C SER A 154 -61.93 7.24 -21.28
N LEU A 155 -61.71 8.56 -21.38
CA LEU A 155 -62.53 9.43 -22.21
C LEU A 155 -62.42 9.08 -23.71
N LYS A 156 -61.22 8.75 -24.21
CA LYS A 156 -61.04 8.26 -25.58
C LYS A 156 -61.76 6.94 -25.82
N ASP A 157 -61.66 6.00 -24.89
CA ASP A 157 -62.31 4.70 -24.98
C ASP A 157 -63.85 4.83 -24.97
N GLU A 158 -64.40 5.79 -24.21
CA GLU A 158 -65.84 6.10 -24.17
C GLU A 158 -66.37 6.89 -25.38
N VAL A 159 -65.52 7.75 -25.95
CA VAL A 159 -65.87 8.61 -27.10
C VAL A 159 -65.64 7.88 -28.45
N GLY A 160 -64.74 6.90 -28.47
CA GLY A 160 -64.24 6.23 -29.67
C GLY A 160 -63.06 6.97 -30.29
N ASP A 161 -62.15 6.23 -30.94
CA ASP A 161 -60.89 6.76 -31.49
C ASP A 161 -61.07 7.83 -32.59
N ASP A 162 -62.28 7.98 -33.15
CA ASP A 162 -62.55 8.82 -34.33
C ASP A 162 -63.01 10.27 -34.01
N VAL A 163 -63.11 10.68 -32.74
CA VAL A 163 -63.57 12.03 -32.37
C VAL A 163 -62.52 12.80 -31.57
N PRO A 164 -62.09 14.00 -32.02
CA PRO A 164 -61.10 14.77 -31.29
C PRO A 164 -61.67 15.29 -29.97
N LEU A 165 -61.03 14.96 -28.83
CA LEU A 165 -61.48 15.32 -27.47
C LEU A 165 -61.73 16.83 -27.27
N ASN A 166 -61.05 17.68 -28.04
CA ASN A 166 -61.24 19.13 -27.99
C ASN A 166 -62.67 19.56 -28.40
N LYS A 167 -63.35 18.76 -29.22
CA LYS A 167 -64.75 18.99 -29.64
C LYS A 167 -65.78 18.46 -28.63
N VAL A 168 -65.39 17.56 -27.73
CA VAL A 168 -66.24 16.97 -26.68
C VAL A 168 -66.16 17.76 -25.37
N LEU A 169 -65.00 18.37 -25.09
CA LEU A 169 -64.78 19.21 -23.90
C LEU A 169 -65.24 20.67 -24.10
N GLY A 170 -65.72 21.03 -25.29
CA GLY A 170 -66.22 22.37 -25.57
C GLY A 170 -67.54 22.62 -24.84
N VAL A 171 -67.64 23.74 -24.11
CA VAL A 171 -68.78 24.09 -23.23
C VAL A 171 -70.14 24.14 -23.96
N ASN A 172 -70.15 24.20 -25.29
CA ASN A 172 -71.36 24.19 -26.14
C ASN A 172 -71.46 22.97 -27.07
N SER A 173 -70.70 21.90 -26.85
CA SER A 173 -70.84 20.69 -27.66
C SER A 173 -72.01 19.86 -27.13
N GLY A 174 -73.12 19.82 -27.88
CA GLY A 174 -74.27 18.94 -27.62
C GLY A 174 -73.99 17.44 -27.82
N TRP A 175 -72.75 17.01 -27.56
CA TRP A 175 -72.28 15.65 -27.73
C TRP A 175 -72.82 14.76 -26.61
N LYS A 176 -73.64 13.77 -26.95
CA LYS A 176 -74.13 12.76 -26.03
C LYS A 176 -73.17 11.58 -26.05
N SER A 177 -72.76 11.08 -24.88
CA SER A 177 -71.79 9.97 -24.81
C SER A 177 -72.35 8.71 -25.48
N ARG A 178 -71.47 7.81 -25.94
CA ARG A 178 -71.88 6.53 -26.54
C ARG A 178 -72.74 5.71 -25.58
N SER A 179 -72.37 5.68 -24.30
CA SER A 179 -73.15 5.03 -23.24
C SER A 179 -74.54 5.64 -23.08
N GLN A 180 -74.68 6.97 -23.07
CA GLN A 180 -75.99 7.63 -23.05
C GLN A 180 -76.80 7.34 -24.31
N GLN A 181 -76.17 7.34 -25.49
CA GLN A 181 -76.86 7.03 -26.74
C GLN A 181 -77.35 5.58 -26.76
N ILE A 182 -76.56 4.63 -26.26
CA ILE A 182 -76.96 3.23 -26.08
C ILE A 182 -78.10 3.12 -25.07
N THR A 183 -78.05 3.83 -23.95
CA THR A 183 -79.14 3.84 -22.96
C THR A 183 -80.42 4.41 -23.55
N ILE A 184 -80.37 5.54 -24.25
CA ILE A 184 -81.52 6.13 -24.93
C ILE A 184 -82.11 5.16 -25.97
N LEU A 185 -81.25 4.49 -26.75
CA LEU A 185 -81.70 3.49 -27.72
C LEU A 185 -82.28 2.26 -27.04
N LYS A 186 -81.67 1.78 -25.94
CA LYS A 186 -82.18 0.65 -25.15
C LYS A 186 -83.51 0.98 -24.47
N ASP A 187 -83.66 2.18 -23.94
CA ASP A 187 -84.91 2.65 -23.33
C ASP A 187 -85.97 2.84 -24.40
N ARG A 188 -85.62 3.37 -25.57
CA ARG A 188 -86.56 3.44 -26.69
C ARG A 188 -86.96 2.06 -27.19
N ILE A 189 -86.02 1.12 -27.27
CA ILE A 189 -86.31 -0.28 -27.59
C ILE A 189 -87.19 -0.87 -26.49
N ARG A 190 -86.91 -0.62 -25.20
CA ARG A 190 -87.71 -1.11 -24.08
C ARG A 190 -89.12 -0.53 -24.09
N ASP A 191 -89.28 0.75 -24.40
CA ASP A 191 -90.57 1.42 -24.52
C ASP A 191 -91.36 0.90 -25.71
N LEU A 192 -90.71 0.73 -26.87
CA LEU A 192 -91.34 0.09 -28.04
C LEU A 192 -91.67 -1.38 -27.76
N THR A 193 -90.80 -2.10 -27.06
CA THR A 193 -91.02 -3.50 -26.66
C THR A 193 -92.16 -3.59 -25.64
N ASN A 194 -92.23 -2.67 -24.67
CA ASN A 194 -93.29 -2.59 -23.67
C ASN A 194 -94.63 -2.16 -24.28
N GLN A 195 -94.60 -1.24 -25.24
CA GLN A 195 -95.77 -0.85 -26.05
C GLN A 195 -96.28 -2.03 -26.90
N LEU A 196 -95.39 -2.95 -27.30
CA LEU A 196 -95.76 -4.20 -27.97
C LEU A 196 -96.13 -5.33 -27.01
N SER A 197 -95.59 -5.37 -25.79
CA SER A 197 -95.61 -6.59 -24.96
C SER A 197 -96.69 -6.63 -23.88
N ASN A 198 -97.38 -5.54 -23.54
CA ASN A 198 -98.60 -5.66 -22.71
C ASN A 198 -99.36 -4.34 -22.49
N PRO A 199 -100.63 -4.23 -22.92
CA PRO A 199 -101.64 -3.56 -22.13
C PRO A 199 -102.10 -4.53 -21.02
N PHE A 200 -101.98 -4.10 -19.76
CA PHE A 200 -102.60 -4.69 -18.55
C PHE A 200 -101.79 -5.73 -17.74
N SER A 201 -101.34 -5.35 -16.53
CA SER A 201 -101.16 -6.30 -15.40
C SER A 201 -101.01 -5.59 -14.02
N PRO A 202 -101.56 -6.14 -12.92
CA PRO A 202 -101.64 -5.50 -11.60
C PRO A 202 -100.38 -5.73 -10.76
N SER A 203 -99.60 -4.68 -10.47
CA SER A 203 -98.19 -4.79 -10.03
C SER A 203 -97.93 -4.54 -8.53
N SER A 204 -98.88 -4.01 -7.77
CA SER A 204 -98.56 -3.38 -6.47
C SER A 204 -98.11 -4.35 -5.35
N VAL A 205 -98.78 -5.50 -5.15
CA VAL A 205 -98.56 -6.33 -3.95
C VAL A 205 -97.29 -7.21 -4.05
N ILE A 206 -96.96 -7.70 -5.24
CA ILE A 206 -95.73 -8.47 -5.48
C ILE A 206 -94.49 -7.55 -5.44
N MET A 207 -94.66 -6.28 -5.81
CA MET A 207 -93.59 -5.27 -5.71
C MET A 207 -93.21 -5.01 -4.24
N ASP A 208 -94.18 -4.90 -3.35
CA ASP A 208 -93.94 -4.64 -1.92
C ASP A 208 -93.18 -5.78 -1.21
N GLN A 209 -93.49 -7.04 -1.53
CA GLN A 209 -92.79 -8.20 -0.95
C GLN A 209 -91.30 -8.23 -1.38
N LYS A 210 -91.04 -7.98 -2.68
CA LYS A 210 -89.68 -7.92 -3.23
C LYS A 210 -88.88 -6.74 -2.67
N GLN A 211 -89.53 -5.61 -2.43
CA GLN A 211 -88.90 -4.44 -1.80
C GLN A 211 -88.46 -4.75 -0.35
N LYS A 212 -89.32 -5.41 0.46
CA LYS A 212 -88.97 -5.81 1.83
C LYS A 212 -87.78 -6.77 1.90
N GLU A 213 -87.72 -7.76 1.01
CA GLU A 213 -86.57 -8.67 0.90
C GLU A 213 -85.30 -7.97 0.38
N GLY A 214 -85.46 -6.95 -0.48
CA GLY A 214 -84.37 -6.09 -0.93
C GLY A 214 -83.78 -5.28 0.23
N ILE A 215 -84.63 -4.70 1.09
CA ILE A 215 -84.20 -3.95 2.28
C ILE A 215 -83.42 -4.86 3.24
N LYS A 216 -83.94 -6.06 3.55
CA LYS A 216 -83.24 -7.03 4.42
C LYS A 216 -81.88 -7.47 3.84
N ARG A 217 -81.79 -7.67 2.52
CA ARG A 217 -80.52 -7.97 1.86
C ARG A 217 -79.53 -6.82 1.98
N MET A 218 -79.96 -5.59 1.71
CA MET A 218 -79.10 -4.41 1.88
C MET A 218 -78.67 -4.19 3.33
N GLU A 219 -79.54 -4.49 4.31
CA GLU A 219 -79.21 -4.40 5.73
C GLU A 219 -78.17 -5.47 6.13
N ASN A 220 -78.33 -6.71 5.68
CA ASN A 220 -77.34 -7.76 5.91
C ASN A 220 -76.01 -7.44 5.22
N GLU A 221 -76.03 -6.94 3.99
CA GLU A 221 -74.82 -6.54 3.26
C GLU A 221 -74.10 -5.36 3.94
N ARG A 222 -74.86 -4.38 4.44
CA ARG A 222 -74.32 -3.31 5.29
C ARG A 222 -73.71 -3.84 6.57
N ARG A 223 -74.35 -4.81 7.22
CA ARG A 223 -73.82 -5.41 8.45
C ARG A 223 -72.53 -6.18 8.17
N THR A 224 -72.49 -7.01 7.13
CA THR A 224 -71.28 -7.74 6.75
C THR A 224 -70.15 -6.81 6.34
N THR A 225 -70.43 -5.71 5.64
CA THR A 225 -69.39 -4.74 5.25
C THR A 225 -68.84 -3.97 6.45
N ILE A 226 -69.68 -3.66 7.44
CA ILE A 226 -69.23 -3.08 8.71
C ILE A 226 -68.38 -4.10 9.48
N ASP A 227 -68.84 -5.35 9.60
CA ASP A 227 -68.12 -6.40 10.32
C ASP A 227 -66.76 -6.70 9.66
N THR A 228 -66.68 -6.76 8.32
CA THR A 228 -65.40 -6.90 7.60
C THR A 228 -64.50 -5.70 7.80
N ALA A 229 -65.04 -4.47 7.75
CA ALA A 229 -64.24 -3.26 7.98
C ALA A 229 -63.69 -3.19 9.41
N ILE A 230 -64.44 -3.66 10.41
CA ILE A 230 -63.97 -3.78 11.80
C ILE A 230 -62.83 -4.80 11.89
N SER A 231 -63.02 -5.99 11.31
CA SER A 231 -62.00 -7.04 11.27
C SER A 231 -60.71 -6.56 10.58
N GLU A 232 -60.81 -5.86 9.46
CA GLU A 232 -59.67 -5.26 8.75
C GLU A 232 -58.98 -4.17 9.59
N ALA A 233 -59.75 -3.33 10.29
CA ALA A 233 -59.20 -2.31 11.17
C ALA A 233 -58.46 -2.90 12.39
N GLU A 234 -58.97 -4.01 12.94
CA GLU A 234 -58.31 -4.75 14.01
C GLU A 234 -57.02 -5.42 13.54
N GLN A 235 -57.05 -6.08 12.37
CA GLN A 235 -55.86 -6.68 11.77
C GLN A 235 -54.79 -5.61 11.49
N ALA A 236 -55.16 -4.48 10.89
CA ALA A 236 -54.22 -3.38 10.64
C ALA A 236 -53.62 -2.80 11.93
N ARG A 237 -54.39 -2.77 13.03
CA ARG A 237 -53.87 -2.38 14.35
C ARG A 237 -52.87 -3.39 14.91
N GLN A 238 -53.14 -4.69 14.77
CA GLN A 238 -52.22 -5.75 15.18
C GLN A 238 -50.91 -5.70 14.38
N GLU A 239 -51.00 -5.62 13.05
CA GLU A 239 -49.83 -5.49 12.18
C GLU A 239 -48.99 -4.25 12.54
N LYS A 240 -49.64 -3.10 12.80
CA LYS A 240 -48.95 -1.89 13.25
C LYS A 240 -48.17 -2.13 14.56
N GLU A 241 -48.76 -2.82 15.53
CA GLU A 241 -48.10 -3.10 16.80
C GLU A 241 -46.94 -4.09 16.62
N GLU A 242 -47.09 -5.11 15.77
CA GLU A 242 -46.00 -6.02 15.41
C GLU A 242 -44.84 -5.28 14.75
N TYR A 243 -45.11 -4.36 13.82
CA TYR A 243 -44.09 -3.51 13.22
C TYR A 243 -43.44 -2.57 14.25
N ARG A 244 -44.21 -2.05 15.22
CA ARG A 244 -43.67 -1.24 16.33
C ARG A 244 -42.70 -2.04 17.18
N ILE A 245 -43.06 -3.25 17.59
CA ILE A 245 -42.19 -4.14 18.38
C ILE A 245 -40.96 -4.54 17.57
N ARG A 246 -41.12 -4.88 16.28
CA ARG A 246 -39.99 -5.24 15.40
C ARG A 246 -39.03 -4.07 15.22
N THR A 247 -39.52 -2.84 15.05
CA THR A 247 -38.67 -1.66 14.92
C THR A 247 -37.97 -1.31 16.22
N GLU A 248 -38.63 -1.45 17.37
CA GLU A 248 -38.03 -1.27 18.69
C GLU A 248 -36.92 -2.30 18.97
N ALA A 249 -37.14 -3.57 18.61
CA ALA A 249 -36.13 -4.63 18.71
C ALA A 249 -34.93 -4.39 17.77
N LEU A 250 -35.17 -3.92 16.54
CA LEU A 250 -34.10 -3.55 15.63
C LEU A 250 -33.35 -2.31 16.12
N GLN A 251 -34.04 -1.34 16.70
CA GLN A 251 -33.44 -0.14 17.29
C GLN A 251 -32.57 -0.49 18.50
N SER A 252 -33.03 -1.36 19.40
CA SER A 252 -32.23 -1.81 20.55
C SER A 252 -30.99 -2.58 20.10
N ARG A 253 -31.12 -3.47 19.10
CA ARG A 253 -29.98 -4.17 18.49
C ARG A 253 -28.99 -3.19 17.85
N ASN A 254 -29.48 -2.20 17.10
CA ASN A 254 -28.63 -1.21 16.46
C ASN A 254 -27.88 -0.36 17.50
N ASN A 255 -28.55 0.01 18.60
CA ASN A 255 -27.91 0.71 19.71
C ASN A 255 -26.81 -0.13 20.37
N SER A 256 -27.03 -1.43 20.60
CA SER A 256 -26.01 -2.33 21.14
C SER A 256 -24.83 -2.50 20.18
N LEU A 257 -25.08 -2.79 18.90
CA LEU A 257 -24.02 -2.89 17.89
C LEU A 257 -23.25 -1.57 17.73
N SER A 258 -23.92 -0.43 17.84
CA SER A 258 -23.28 0.89 17.79
C SER A 258 -22.37 1.13 19.01
N LYS A 259 -22.74 0.62 20.20
CA LYS A 259 -21.88 0.64 21.39
C LYS A 259 -20.65 -0.26 21.20
N GLU A 260 -20.85 -1.49 20.74
CA GLU A 260 -19.75 -2.42 20.44
C GLU A 260 -18.77 -1.85 19.41
N ILE A 261 -19.27 -1.21 18.35
CA ILE A 261 -18.41 -0.53 17.36
C ILE A 261 -17.60 0.59 18.00
N LYS A 262 -18.19 1.38 18.90
CA LYS A 262 -17.46 2.44 19.62
C LYS A 262 -16.38 1.86 20.53
N GLU A 263 -16.69 0.80 21.27
CA GLU A 263 -15.72 0.11 22.13
C GLU A 263 -14.57 -0.50 21.34
N LEU A 264 -14.86 -1.14 20.20
CA LEU A 264 -13.85 -1.67 19.29
C LEU A 264 -12.98 -0.56 18.70
N LYS A 265 -13.56 0.58 18.33
CA LYS A 265 -12.81 1.76 17.87
C LYS A 265 -11.88 2.29 18.96
N SER A 266 -12.35 2.44 20.20
CA SER A 266 -11.48 2.85 21.31
C SER A 266 -10.38 1.83 21.58
N LYS A 267 -10.66 0.53 21.43
CA LYS A 267 -9.65 -0.52 21.58
C LYS A 267 -8.60 -0.46 20.48
N ILE A 268 -9.01 -0.18 19.23
CA ILE A 268 -8.09 0.04 18.10
C ILE A 268 -7.25 1.29 18.36
N GLU A 269 -7.82 2.38 18.84
CA GLU A 269 -7.10 3.60 19.20
C GLU A 269 -6.01 3.33 20.25
N ILE A 270 -6.34 2.61 21.33
CA ILE A 270 -5.36 2.18 22.34
C ILE A 270 -4.26 1.30 21.73
N LEU A 271 -4.58 0.42 20.79
CA LEU A 271 -3.59 -0.41 20.11
C LEU A 271 -2.69 0.41 19.16
N LEU A 272 -3.25 1.44 18.50
CA LEU A 272 -2.48 2.37 17.68
C LEU A 272 -1.54 3.22 18.54
N ASP A 273 -1.99 3.69 19.71
CA ASP A 273 -1.14 4.40 20.65
C ASP A 273 0.01 3.53 21.16
N LYS A 274 -0.27 2.26 21.47
CA LYS A 274 0.76 1.27 21.82
C LYS A 274 1.74 1.06 20.67
N SER A 275 1.25 0.82 19.46
CA SER A 275 2.10 0.67 18.27
C SER A 275 2.95 1.91 18.04
N SER A 276 2.39 3.12 18.20
CA SER A 276 3.14 4.37 18.07
C SER A 276 4.22 4.50 19.15
N ASN A 277 3.94 4.08 20.39
CA ASN A 277 4.91 4.06 21.45
C ASN A 277 6.02 3.02 21.20
N ASP A 278 5.66 1.84 20.71
CA ASP A 278 6.59 0.79 20.32
C ASP A 278 7.46 1.25 19.14
N ASP A 279 6.90 1.94 18.15
CA ASP A 279 7.64 2.54 17.04
C ASP A 279 8.65 3.58 17.55
N LYS A 280 8.25 4.45 18.50
CA LYS A 280 9.16 5.40 19.15
C LYS A 280 10.29 4.66 19.87
N LEU A 281 9.98 3.60 20.62
CA LEU A 281 10.99 2.80 21.29
C LEU A 281 11.95 2.14 20.28
N VAL A 282 11.43 1.57 19.19
CA VAL A 282 12.24 1.01 18.10
C VAL A 282 13.12 2.09 17.47
N THR A 283 12.60 3.29 17.22
CA THR A 283 13.42 4.39 16.69
C THR A 283 14.53 4.81 17.67
N ALA A 284 14.25 4.84 18.97
CA ALA A 284 15.26 5.14 19.99
C ALA A 284 16.36 4.07 20.01
N LEU A 285 15.98 2.79 20.09
CA LEU A 285 16.93 1.66 20.10
C LEU A 285 17.74 1.56 18.81
N THR A 286 17.12 1.79 17.66
CA THR A 286 17.84 1.80 16.37
C THR A 286 18.81 2.96 16.28
N SER A 287 18.47 4.14 16.83
CA SER A 287 19.39 5.27 16.92
C SER A 287 20.59 4.99 17.82
N GLU A 288 20.37 4.30 18.95
CA GLU A 288 21.43 3.85 19.86
C GLU A 288 22.33 2.81 19.21
N LEU A 289 21.75 1.80 18.55
CA LEU A 289 22.51 0.81 17.78
C LEU A 289 23.30 1.44 16.62
N LEU A 290 22.77 2.49 15.97
CA LEU A 290 23.50 3.24 14.96
C LEU A 290 24.69 3.99 15.56
N LYS A 291 24.50 4.60 16.74
CA LYS A 291 25.56 5.28 17.48
C LYS A 291 26.64 4.28 17.91
N ASP A 292 26.27 3.14 18.47
CA ASP A 292 27.21 2.08 18.84
C ASP A 292 27.91 1.46 17.62
N LYS A 293 27.22 1.32 16.50
CA LYS A 293 27.84 0.92 15.22
C LYS A 293 28.84 1.95 14.70
N SER A 294 28.59 3.24 14.92
CA SER A 294 29.56 4.28 14.56
C SER A 294 30.78 4.26 15.48
N LEU A 295 30.58 4.08 16.80
CA LEU A 295 31.67 3.92 17.77
C LEU A 295 32.52 2.67 17.47
N THR A 296 31.88 1.53 17.21
CA THR A 296 32.59 0.30 16.82
C THR A 296 33.23 0.38 15.44
N LYS A 297 32.69 1.19 14.51
CA LYS A 297 33.36 1.47 13.24
C LYS A 297 34.63 2.29 13.45
N GLU A 298 34.59 3.32 14.29
CA GLU A 298 35.80 4.06 14.67
C GLU A 298 36.82 3.16 15.40
N GLU A 299 36.37 2.28 16.30
CA GLU A 299 37.25 1.28 16.94
C GLU A 299 37.79 0.24 15.95
N SER A 300 37.03 -0.14 14.92
CA SER A 300 37.46 -1.11 13.89
C SER A 300 38.42 -0.53 12.85
N MET A 301 38.36 0.79 12.60
CA MET A 301 39.21 1.47 11.62
C MET A 301 40.58 1.87 12.19
N SER A 302 40.75 1.82 13.51
CA SER A 302 42.06 1.94 14.15
C SER A 302 42.07 1.13 15.44
N HIS A 303 42.24 -0.20 15.34
CA HIS A 303 42.56 -0.99 16.53
C HIS A 303 43.89 -0.44 17.08
N PRO A 304 43.96 0.07 18.33
CA PRO A 304 45.16 0.72 18.84
C PRO A 304 46.39 -0.18 18.79
N LEU A 305 46.18 -1.50 18.99
CA LEU A 305 47.21 -2.52 18.83
C LEU A 305 47.70 -2.68 17.39
N SER A 306 46.84 -2.53 16.38
CA SER A 306 47.25 -2.65 14.98
C SER A 306 48.16 -1.48 14.59
N THR A 307 47.79 -0.25 14.98
CA THR A 307 48.64 0.93 14.78
C THR A 307 49.96 0.82 15.54
N LEU A 308 49.94 0.24 16.75
CA LEU A 308 51.13 -0.01 17.55
C LEU A 308 52.04 -1.10 16.94
N CYS A 309 51.49 -2.19 16.40
CA CYS A 309 52.26 -3.21 15.68
C CYS A 309 52.97 -2.61 14.46
N HIS A 310 52.25 -1.86 13.62
CA HIS A 310 52.86 -1.21 12.45
C HIS A 310 53.95 -0.20 12.84
N ALA A 311 53.76 0.55 13.93
CA ALA A 311 54.79 1.47 14.43
C ALA A 311 56.05 0.73 14.89
N LYS A 312 55.90 -0.44 15.53
CA LYS A 312 57.03 -1.27 15.95
C LYS A 312 57.72 -1.96 14.77
N ASP A 313 57.00 -2.30 13.70
CA ASP A 313 57.59 -2.84 12.46
C ASP A 313 58.51 -1.83 11.78
N VAL A 314 58.11 -0.56 11.74
CA VAL A 314 58.95 0.53 11.21
C VAL A 314 60.21 0.71 12.05
N GLU A 315 60.09 0.68 13.39
CA GLU A 315 61.23 0.81 14.30
C GLU A 315 62.23 -0.36 14.17
N VAL A 316 61.72 -1.59 14.00
CA VAL A 316 62.55 -2.78 13.74
C VAL A 316 63.24 -2.70 12.37
N ALA A 317 62.56 -2.20 11.34
CA ALA A 317 63.17 -2.01 10.01
C ALA A 317 64.32 -0.98 10.06
N ASP A 318 64.14 0.13 10.76
CA ASP A 318 65.16 1.16 10.94
C ASP A 318 66.38 0.66 11.73
N LEU A 319 66.17 -0.15 12.76
CA LEU A 319 67.28 -0.75 13.50
C LEU A 319 68.03 -1.80 12.66
N LYS A 320 67.32 -2.60 11.86
CA LYS A 320 67.95 -3.57 10.93
C LYS A 320 68.80 -2.87 9.86
N THR A 321 68.36 -1.74 9.31
CA THR A 321 69.16 -0.99 8.33
C THR A 321 70.43 -0.39 8.96
N LYS A 322 70.35 0.11 10.20
CA LYS A 322 71.52 0.57 10.97
C LYS A 322 72.53 -0.56 11.22
N ILE A 323 72.06 -1.77 11.55
CA ILE A 323 72.93 -2.95 11.71
C ILE A 323 73.67 -3.26 10.40
N VAL A 324 72.97 -3.30 9.27
CA VAL A 324 73.57 -3.59 7.96
C VAL A 324 74.63 -2.53 7.58
N ASN A 325 74.37 -1.26 7.90
CA ASN A 325 75.34 -0.18 7.63
C ASN A 325 76.60 -0.31 8.48
N HIS A 326 76.46 -0.61 9.78
CA HIS A 326 77.62 -0.85 10.66
C HIS A 326 78.36 -2.15 10.31
N GLU A 327 77.67 -3.19 9.85
CA GLU A 327 78.31 -4.43 9.36
C GLU A 327 79.11 -4.16 8.08
N LYS A 328 78.60 -3.32 7.16
CA LYS A 328 79.34 -2.86 5.98
C LYS A 328 80.54 -1.99 6.36
N GLU A 329 80.39 -1.08 7.31
CA GLU A 329 81.46 -0.21 7.81
C GLU A 329 82.58 -1.03 8.47
N SER A 330 82.22 -1.98 9.33
CA SER A 330 83.15 -2.94 9.93
C SER A 330 83.87 -3.79 8.87
N SER A 331 83.13 -4.33 7.89
CA SER A 331 83.71 -5.10 6.77
C SER A 331 84.64 -4.26 5.88
N SER A 332 84.38 -2.96 5.75
CA SER A 332 85.20 -2.03 4.96
C SER A 332 86.51 -1.69 5.68
N LEU A 333 86.47 -1.52 7.00
CA LEU A 333 87.65 -1.31 7.84
C LEU A 333 88.53 -2.57 7.90
N MET A 334 87.91 -3.75 7.95
CA MET A 334 88.59 -5.05 7.94
C MET A 334 89.26 -5.35 6.59
N LYS A 335 88.70 -4.91 5.45
CA LYS A 335 89.31 -5.04 4.11
C LYS A 335 90.46 -4.07 3.82
N ARG A 336 90.71 -3.05 4.66
CA ARG A 336 91.81 -2.09 4.49
C ARG A 336 93.15 -2.58 5.10
N GLN A 337 93.25 -3.83 5.54
CA GLN A 337 94.53 -4.42 5.94
C GLN A 337 95.52 -4.48 4.76
N PRO A 338 96.79 -4.06 4.92
CA PRO A 338 97.84 -4.35 3.95
C PRO A 338 98.35 -5.79 4.13
N SER A 339 98.64 -6.45 3.01
CA SER A 339 99.37 -7.72 2.93
C SER A 339 100.73 -7.66 3.65
N PRO A 340 101.23 -8.79 4.18
CA PRO A 340 102.37 -8.82 5.10
C PRO A 340 103.68 -8.59 4.35
N GLY A 341 104.31 -7.44 4.61
CA GLY A 341 105.65 -7.15 4.13
C GLY A 341 106.14 -5.78 4.62
N LEU A 342 107.18 -5.81 5.46
CA LEU A 342 107.99 -4.71 6.00
C LEU A 342 107.59 -4.18 7.38
N GLU A 343 108.46 -4.50 8.33
CA GLU A 343 108.37 -4.26 9.76
C GLU A 343 108.67 -2.79 10.16
N ASN A 344 108.11 -2.42 11.31
CA ASN A 344 108.44 -1.26 12.15
C ASN A 344 107.94 0.11 11.68
N GLY A 345 106.64 0.33 11.92
CA GLY A 345 106.00 1.65 11.93
C GLY A 345 104.47 1.63 12.14
N GLY A 346 103.82 0.49 11.86
CA GLY A 346 102.34 0.41 11.74
C GLY A 346 101.54 0.00 13.00
N LYS A 347 102.17 -0.51 14.06
CA LYS A 347 101.45 -1.16 15.19
C LYS A 347 100.46 -0.24 15.92
N MET A 348 100.74 1.08 15.99
CA MET A 348 99.86 2.03 16.70
C MET A 348 98.57 2.33 15.92
N ASN A 349 98.62 2.31 14.58
CA ASN A 349 97.44 2.50 13.74
C ASN A 349 96.63 1.21 13.57
N GLU A 350 97.29 0.05 13.55
CA GLU A 350 96.65 -1.26 13.44
C GLU A 350 95.81 -1.57 14.70
N MET A 351 96.37 -1.34 15.88
CA MET A 351 95.65 -1.49 17.16
C MET A 351 94.50 -0.49 17.29
N GLY A 352 94.65 0.73 16.77
CA GLY A 352 93.57 1.73 16.73
C GLY A 352 92.39 1.30 15.85
N VAL A 353 92.68 0.72 14.68
CA VAL A 353 91.63 0.16 13.79
C VAL A 353 90.95 -1.05 14.45
N GLU A 354 91.72 -1.95 15.07
CA GLU A 354 91.19 -3.13 15.76
C GLU A 354 90.29 -2.75 16.95
N VAL A 355 90.69 -1.75 17.75
CA VAL A 355 89.87 -1.20 18.84
C VAL A 355 88.57 -0.58 18.31
N THR A 356 88.60 0.12 17.16
CA THR A 356 87.38 0.67 16.54
C THR A 356 86.45 -0.40 15.98
N VAL A 357 86.99 -1.49 15.41
CA VAL A 357 86.22 -2.64 14.92
C VAL A 357 85.54 -3.36 16.08
N VAL A 358 86.26 -3.63 17.17
CA VAL A 358 85.70 -4.26 18.38
C VAL A 358 84.59 -3.37 19.00
N ALA A 359 84.77 -2.05 19.00
CA ALA A 359 83.73 -1.12 19.48
C ALA A 359 82.48 -1.12 18.59
N LEU A 360 82.65 -1.21 17.25
CA LEU A 360 81.54 -1.33 16.31
C LEU A 360 80.82 -2.68 16.44
N GLU A 361 81.55 -3.78 16.63
CA GLU A 361 80.98 -5.10 16.91
C GLU A 361 80.18 -5.12 18.22
N GLY A 362 80.67 -4.43 19.26
CA GLY A 362 79.93 -4.23 20.51
C GLY A 362 78.59 -3.51 20.29
N LYS A 363 78.59 -2.45 19.47
CA LYS A 363 77.35 -1.73 19.09
C LYS A 363 76.41 -2.61 18.26
N ILE A 364 76.93 -3.42 17.33
CA ILE A 364 76.13 -4.36 16.51
C ILE A 364 75.48 -5.42 17.41
N LYS A 365 76.21 -5.98 18.39
CA LYS A 365 75.67 -6.95 19.35
C LYS A 365 74.56 -6.33 20.22
N ALA A 366 74.76 -5.12 20.72
CA ALA A 366 73.74 -4.41 21.49
C ALA A 366 72.47 -4.12 20.67
N LEU A 367 72.62 -3.67 19.42
CA LEU A 367 71.50 -3.43 18.50
C LEU A 367 70.77 -4.74 18.14
N LYS A 368 71.48 -5.86 17.96
CA LYS A 368 70.87 -7.19 17.73
C LYS A 368 70.00 -7.63 18.90
N ILE A 369 70.48 -7.49 20.13
CA ILE A 369 69.69 -7.81 21.35
C ILE A 369 68.42 -6.95 21.41
N GLN A 370 68.52 -5.67 21.06
CA GLN A 370 67.36 -4.77 21.05
C GLN A 370 66.35 -5.15 19.95
N VAL A 371 66.82 -5.56 18.77
CA VAL A 371 65.97 -6.08 17.69
C VAL A 371 65.28 -7.38 18.10
N ASP A 372 65.98 -8.29 18.78
CA ASP A 372 65.41 -9.55 19.25
C ASP A 372 64.32 -9.31 20.31
N TYR A 373 64.57 -8.39 21.26
CA TYR A 373 63.57 -7.99 22.26
C TYR A 373 62.33 -7.36 21.62
N LEU A 374 62.50 -6.43 20.68
CA LEU A 374 61.39 -5.81 19.97
C LEU A 374 60.62 -6.82 19.10
N THR A 375 61.32 -7.78 18.50
CA THR A 375 60.70 -8.85 17.72
C THR A 375 59.86 -9.77 18.60
N GLN A 376 60.34 -10.11 19.80
CA GLN A 376 59.60 -10.92 20.75
C GLN A 376 58.35 -10.19 21.29
N MET A 377 58.47 -8.90 21.60
CA MET A 377 57.33 -8.07 21.99
C MET A 377 56.32 -7.94 20.86
N ARG A 378 56.77 -7.84 19.60
CA ARG A 378 55.90 -7.88 18.42
C ARG A 378 55.14 -9.20 18.32
N THR A 379 55.82 -10.35 18.43
CA THR A 379 55.15 -11.66 18.34
C THR A 379 54.08 -11.82 19.43
N GLN A 380 54.34 -11.33 20.65
CA GLN A 380 53.36 -11.34 21.72
C GLN A 380 52.15 -10.44 21.40
N LEU A 381 52.38 -9.25 20.84
CA LEU A 381 51.29 -8.35 20.42
C LEU A 381 50.47 -8.96 19.26
N GLU A 382 51.10 -9.62 18.30
CA GLU A 382 50.42 -10.33 17.21
C GLU A 382 49.56 -11.49 17.72
N ASP A 383 50.09 -12.31 18.64
CA ASP A 383 49.33 -13.41 19.26
C ASP A 383 48.11 -12.87 20.04
N THR A 384 48.27 -11.77 20.78
CA THR A 384 47.14 -11.13 21.49
C THR A 384 46.11 -10.52 20.53
N LEU A 385 46.56 -9.97 19.40
CA LEU A 385 45.68 -9.44 18.36
C LEU A 385 44.90 -10.56 17.68
N GLU A 386 45.54 -11.67 17.35
CA GLU A 386 44.89 -12.83 16.75
C GLU A 386 43.89 -13.47 17.73
N GLY A 387 44.23 -13.55 19.02
CA GLY A 387 43.32 -13.97 20.08
C GLY A 387 42.06 -13.10 20.17
N ALA A 388 42.23 -11.78 20.26
CA ALA A 388 41.12 -10.82 20.28
C ALA A 388 40.25 -10.89 19.01
N GLN A 389 40.87 -11.13 17.83
CA GLN A 389 40.13 -11.32 16.58
C GLN A 389 39.31 -12.62 16.58
N LYS A 390 39.86 -13.73 17.08
CA LYS A 390 39.13 -15.01 17.23
C LYS A 390 37.93 -14.87 18.17
N GLU A 391 38.12 -14.22 19.31
CA GLU A 391 37.04 -13.91 20.26
C GLU A 391 35.96 -13.02 19.63
N SER A 392 36.35 -12.00 18.87
CA SER A 392 35.41 -11.14 18.13
C SER A 392 34.57 -11.92 17.11
N ILE A 393 35.19 -12.86 16.38
CA ILE A 393 34.49 -13.73 15.43
C ILE A 393 33.53 -14.67 16.17
N GLN A 394 33.96 -15.26 17.30
CA GLN A 394 33.11 -16.13 18.11
C GLN A 394 31.90 -15.39 18.67
N ALA A 395 32.09 -14.18 19.20
CA ALA A 395 31.00 -13.33 19.69
C ALA A 395 29.99 -12.97 18.58
N LYS A 396 30.47 -12.66 17.36
CA LYS A 396 29.60 -12.41 16.20
C LYS A 396 28.80 -13.66 15.80
N MET A 397 29.39 -14.84 15.88
CA MET A 397 28.69 -16.10 15.58
C MET A 397 27.62 -16.42 16.63
N GLU A 398 27.88 -16.16 17.91
CA GLU A 398 26.88 -16.29 18.97
C GLU A 398 25.73 -15.30 18.82
N LEU A 399 26.02 -14.05 18.45
CA LEU A 399 24.99 -13.05 18.19
C LEU A 399 24.04 -13.51 17.07
N LYS A 400 24.58 -13.98 15.94
CA LYS A 400 23.76 -14.55 14.84
C LYS A 400 22.92 -15.75 15.28
N ARG A 401 23.43 -16.61 16.16
CA ARG A 401 22.65 -17.72 16.73
C ARG A 401 21.52 -17.21 17.63
N ARG A 402 21.76 -16.18 18.44
CA ARG A 402 20.72 -15.54 19.26
C ARG A 402 19.65 -14.89 18.40
N GLU A 403 20.02 -14.15 17.36
CA GLU A 403 19.08 -13.55 16.39
C GLU A 403 18.15 -14.60 15.76
N ARG A 404 18.70 -15.73 15.30
CA ARG A 404 17.90 -16.85 14.75
C ARG A 404 16.90 -17.40 15.78
N ARG A 405 17.30 -17.53 17.04
CA ARG A 405 16.40 -17.97 18.13
C ARG A 405 15.30 -16.94 18.41
N THR A 406 15.63 -15.65 18.39
CA THR A 406 14.63 -14.57 18.58
C THR A 406 13.58 -14.62 17.47
N ILE A 407 13.99 -14.72 16.21
CA ILE A 407 13.08 -14.84 15.06
C ILE A 407 12.17 -16.08 15.22
N GLN A 408 12.71 -17.21 15.68
CA GLN A 408 11.94 -18.42 15.93
C GLN A 408 10.89 -18.23 17.04
N LEU A 409 11.26 -17.57 18.15
CA LEU A 409 10.35 -17.28 19.25
C LEU A 409 9.26 -16.28 18.82
N GLU A 410 9.59 -15.26 18.04
CA GLU A 410 8.62 -14.33 17.47
C GLU A 410 7.62 -15.04 16.55
N ARG A 411 8.09 -16.00 15.74
CA ARG A 411 7.23 -16.84 14.90
C ARG A 411 6.26 -17.68 15.75
N GLN A 412 6.75 -18.29 16.82
CA GLN A 412 5.91 -19.04 17.76
C GLN A 412 4.87 -18.14 18.44
N ILE A 413 5.26 -16.94 18.88
CA ILE A 413 4.33 -15.98 19.49
C ILE A 413 3.23 -15.58 18.50
N ARG A 414 3.57 -15.30 17.22
CA ARG A 414 2.59 -14.98 16.18
C ARG A 414 1.61 -16.14 15.93
N GLN A 415 2.09 -17.38 15.95
CA GLN A 415 1.24 -18.57 15.82
C GLN A 415 0.30 -18.77 17.02
N HIS A 416 0.76 -18.48 18.22
CA HIS A 416 -0.08 -18.50 19.42
C HIS A 416 -1.11 -17.36 19.43
N GLN A 417 -0.74 -16.17 18.93
CA GLN A 417 -1.67 -15.05 18.77
C GLN A 417 -2.75 -15.35 17.72
N SER A 418 -2.39 -15.97 16.58
CA SER A 418 -3.36 -16.33 15.54
C SER A 418 -4.31 -17.47 15.97
N SER A 419 -3.82 -18.43 16.75
CA SER A 419 -4.67 -19.49 17.34
C SER A 419 -5.57 -18.99 18.47
N ALA A 420 -5.15 -17.98 19.23
CA ALA A 420 -5.99 -17.33 20.24
C ALA A 420 -7.16 -16.55 19.61
N VAL A 421 -6.93 -15.88 18.48
CA VAL A 421 -7.99 -15.16 17.73
C VAL A 421 -9.00 -16.14 17.11
N LYS A 422 -8.55 -17.30 16.63
CA LYS A 422 -9.41 -18.37 16.05
C LYS A 422 -10.43 -18.97 17.05
N ARG A 423 -10.21 -18.88 18.36
CA ARG A 423 -11.20 -19.33 19.37
C ARG A 423 -12.33 -18.32 19.62
N SER A 424 -12.15 -17.04 19.24
CA SER A 424 -13.11 -15.98 19.56
C SER A 424 -14.09 -15.66 18.43
N THR A 425 -13.82 -16.05 17.19
CA THR A 425 -14.63 -15.66 16.01
C THR A 425 -15.04 -16.89 15.21
N ARG A 426 -15.92 -17.73 15.78
CA ARG A 426 -16.49 -18.90 15.08
C ARG A 426 -17.86 -18.64 14.46
N SER A 427 -18.15 -17.40 14.10
CA SER A 427 -19.29 -17.07 13.26
C SER A 427 -18.89 -16.02 12.22
N LEU A 428 -19.25 -16.30 10.96
CA LEU A 428 -19.22 -15.43 9.77
C LEU A 428 -18.08 -15.67 8.76
N SER A 429 -18.49 -16.21 7.61
CA SER A 429 -17.89 -16.14 6.26
C SER A 429 -16.75 -17.12 5.91
N ALA A 430 -17.13 -18.33 5.49
CA ALA A 430 -16.24 -19.37 4.95
C ALA A 430 -15.59 -19.02 3.59
N SER A 431 -16.02 -17.95 2.91
CA SER A 431 -15.50 -17.60 1.57
C SER A 431 -14.41 -16.51 1.58
N GLN A 432 -14.15 -15.87 2.71
CA GLN A 432 -13.09 -14.85 2.85
C GLN A 432 -11.79 -15.41 3.46
N GLU A 433 -11.81 -16.70 3.83
CA GLU A 433 -10.75 -17.39 4.59
C GLU A 433 -9.76 -18.17 3.69
N GLU A 434 -10.06 -18.37 2.40
CA GLU A 434 -9.21 -19.15 1.48
C GLU A 434 -7.98 -18.38 0.98
N LEU A 435 -8.12 -17.09 0.66
CA LEU A 435 -6.98 -16.26 0.26
C LEU A 435 -5.88 -16.16 1.33
N PRO A 436 -6.17 -15.84 2.62
CA PRO A 436 -5.12 -15.75 3.63
C PRO A 436 -4.46 -17.10 3.89
N LYS A 437 -5.22 -18.21 3.88
CA LYS A 437 -4.65 -19.58 3.97
C LYS A 437 -3.74 -19.89 2.78
N LYS A 438 -4.11 -19.44 1.57
CA LYS A 438 -3.28 -19.66 0.38
C LYS A 438 -2.00 -18.82 0.40
N ILE A 439 -2.08 -17.60 0.93
CA ILE A 439 -0.90 -16.74 1.13
C ILE A 439 0.02 -17.37 2.18
N GLU A 440 -0.52 -17.87 3.30
CA GLU A 440 0.25 -18.58 4.34
C GLU A 440 0.92 -19.85 3.77
N GLU A 441 0.18 -20.66 3.00
CA GLU A 441 0.74 -21.86 2.34
C GLU A 441 1.82 -21.52 1.31
N LEU A 442 1.69 -20.40 0.58
CA LEU A 442 2.71 -19.92 -0.35
C LEU A 442 3.93 -19.37 0.37
N GLN A 443 3.75 -18.71 1.52
CA GLN A 443 4.84 -18.22 2.37
C GLN A 443 5.63 -19.38 2.99
N ASP A 444 4.94 -20.42 3.48
CA ASP A 444 5.59 -21.63 4.00
C ASP A 444 6.38 -22.36 2.91
N LYS A 445 5.83 -22.45 1.69
CA LYS A 445 6.53 -23.02 0.54
C LYS A 445 7.75 -22.19 0.15
N LEU A 446 7.65 -20.86 0.19
CA LEU A 446 8.78 -19.97 -0.10
C LEU A 446 9.89 -20.15 0.96
N SER A 447 9.52 -20.14 2.25
CA SER A 447 10.48 -20.37 3.35
C SER A 447 11.16 -21.74 3.23
N PHE A 448 10.43 -22.79 2.88
CA PHE A 448 11.02 -24.13 2.69
C PHE A 448 12.01 -24.15 1.52
N VAL A 449 11.68 -23.51 0.41
CA VAL A 449 12.57 -23.41 -0.76
C VAL A 449 13.81 -22.56 -0.43
N GLU A 450 13.66 -21.48 0.33
CA GLU A 450 14.77 -20.67 0.82
C GLU A 450 15.70 -21.47 1.74
N ASP A 451 15.15 -22.18 2.73
CA ASP A 451 15.92 -23.06 3.62
C ASP A 451 16.65 -24.17 2.86
N HIS A 452 15.99 -24.76 1.85
CA HIS A 452 16.61 -25.78 0.99
C HIS A 452 17.75 -25.21 0.13
N ASN A 453 17.56 -24.01 -0.43
CA ASN A 453 18.58 -23.31 -1.20
C ASN A 453 19.78 -22.89 -0.33
N GLU A 454 19.54 -22.46 0.92
CA GLU A 454 20.61 -22.15 1.87
C GLU A 454 21.39 -23.42 2.26
N ALA A 455 20.68 -24.53 2.52
CA ALA A 455 21.31 -25.82 2.80
C ALA A 455 22.15 -26.33 1.61
N LEU A 456 21.63 -26.23 0.38
CA LEU A 456 22.37 -26.54 -0.85
C LEU A 456 23.61 -25.65 -0.99
N SER A 457 23.49 -24.35 -0.72
CA SER A 457 24.61 -23.41 -0.78
C SER A 457 25.68 -23.74 0.27
N MET A 458 25.29 -24.12 1.48
CA MET A 458 26.22 -24.58 2.52
C MET A 458 26.93 -25.88 2.12
N MET A 459 26.19 -26.86 1.59
CA MET A 459 26.75 -28.12 1.09
C MET A 459 27.76 -27.89 -0.04
N LEU A 460 27.43 -27.03 -1.01
CA LEU A 460 28.34 -26.65 -2.09
C LEU A 460 29.59 -25.94 -1.55
N ARG A 461 29.44 -25.04 -0.57
CA ARG A 461 30.58 -24.37 0.05
C ARG A 461 31.49 -25.34 0.80
N GLN A 462 30.93 -26.25 1.58
CA GLN A 462 31.69 -27.27 2.29
C GLN A 462 32.41 -28.20 1.29
N THR A 463 31.73 -28.62 0.23
CA THR A 463 32.33 -29.44 -0.83
C THR A 463 33.48 -28.68 -1.50
N ARG A 464 33.30 -27.39 -1.79
CA ARG A 464 34.35 -26.54 -2.35
C ARG A 464 35.55 -26.43 -1.40
N GLU A 465 35.32 -26.13 -0.12
CA GLU A 465 36.39 -26.06 0.89
C GLU A 465 37.15 -27.39 0.99
N THR A 466 36.45 -28.54 1.01
CA THR A 466 37.11 -29.85 1.01
C THR A 466 37.95 -30.07 -0.24
N LYS A 467 37.46 -29.65 -1.42
CA LYS A 467 38.21 -29.77 -2.67
C LYS A 467 39.39 -28.83 -2.73
N GLU A 468 39.30 -27.62 -2.19
CA GLU A 468 40.42 -26.69 -2.07
C GLU A 468 41.51 -27.21 -1.11
N VAL A 469 41.14 -27.95 -0.07
CA VAL A 469 42.10 -28.63 0.81
C VAL A 469 42.75 -29.82 0.10
N GLU A 470 41.98 -30.66 -0.59
CA GLU A 470 42.51 -31.76 -1.40
C GLU A 470 43.51 -31.25 -2.46
N ILE A 471 43.15 -30.18 -3.18
CA ILE A 471 44.03 -29.54 -4.18
C ILE A 471 45.33 -29.07 -3.53
N ARG A 472 45.26 -28.40 -2.38
CA ARG A 472 46.46 -27.97 -1.64
C ARG A 472 47.35 -29.15 -1.24
N CYS A 473 46.77 -30.23 -0.73
CA CYS A 473 47.54 -31.45 -0.42
C CYS A 473 48.22 -32.04 -1.66
N TYR A 474 47.55 -32.02 -2.82
CA TYR A 474 48.17 -32.46 -4.09
C TYR A 474 49.29 -31.51 -4.54
N GLU A 475 49.12 -30.20 -4.39
CA GLU A 475 50.16 -29.21 -4.69
C GLU A 475 51.41 -29.41 -3.81
N ASP A 476 51.22 -29.64 -2.50
CA ASP A 476 52.30 -29.91 -1.55
C ASP A 476 53.04 -31.22 -1.91
N MET A 477 52.30 -32.29 -2.23
CA MET A 477 52.90 -33.56 -2.65
C MET A 477 53.68 -33.42 -3.96
N ILE A 478 53.17 -32.63 -4.92
CA ILE A 478 53.89 -32.32 -6.16
C ILE A 478 55.15 -31.50 -5.86
N ALA A 479 55.10 -30.55 -4.94
CA ALA A 479 56.25 -29.75 -4.54
C ALA A 479 57.34 -30.62 -3.88
N GLU A 480 56.95 -31.56 -3.02
CA GLU A 480 57.84 -32.54 -2.41
C GLU A 480 58.47 -33.47 -3.46
N LEU A 481 57.68 -33.99 -4.41
CA LEU A 481 58.18 -34.78 -5.53
C LEU A 481 59.16 -33.98 -6.41
N LYS A 482 58.86 -32.71 -6.70
CA LYS A 482 59.80 -31.82 -7.43
C LYS A 482 61.10 -31.62 -6.66
N SER A 483 61.03 -31.43 -5.34
CA SER A 483 62.20 -31.28 -4.47
C SER A 483 63.06 -32.55 -4.43
N THR A 484 62.43 -33.72 -4.28
CA THR A 484 63.13 -35.01 -4.29
C THR A 484 63.79 -35.28 -5.64
N ILE A 485 63.08 -35.07 -6.75
CA ILE A 485 63.64 -35.18 -8.11
C ILE A 485 64.81 -34.20 -8.31
N LYS A 486 64.67 -32.94 -7.87
CA LYS A 486 65.77 -31.98 -7.95
C LYS A 486 66.99 -32.45 -7.17
N SER A 487 66.79 -32.98 -5.96
CA SER A 487 67.87 -33.51 -5.14
C SER A 487 68.56 -34.74 -5.75
N THR A 488 67.82 -35.62 -6.42
CA THR A 488 68.39 -36.80 -7.09
C THR A 488 69.15 -36.40 -8.35
N VAL A 489 68.62 -35.45 -9.13
CA VAL A 489 69.34 -34.86 -10.28
C VAL A 489 70.62 -34.17 -9.83
N ASP A 490 70.58 -33.35 -8.79
CA ASP A 490 71.77 -32.68 -8.24
C ASP A 490 72.82 -33.69 -7.76
N ARG A 491 72.41 -34.83 -7.18
CA ARG A 491 73.32 -35.92 -6.81
C ARG A 491 73.92 -36.60 -8.05
N LEU A 492 73.12 -36.91 -9.07
CA LEU A 492 73.59 -37.53 -10.31
C LEU A 492 74.59 -36.61 -11.06
N CYS A 493 74.29 -35.31 -11.14
CA CYS A 493 75.21 -34.33 -11.73
C CYS A 493 76.55 -34.29 -10.96
N LYS A 494 76.53 -34.30 -9.62
CA LYS A 494 77.76 -34.34 -8.81
C LYS A 494 78.59 -35.60 -9.02
N VAL A 495 77.95 -36.75 -9.25
CA VAL A 495 78.63 -38.01 -9.56
C VAL A 495 79.21 -37.99 -10.97
N ALA A 496 78.53 -37.42 -11.96
CA ALA A 496 79.02 -37.32 -13.34
C ALA A 496 80.17 -36.31 -13.53
N THR A 497 80.35 -35.36 -12.62
CA THR A 497 81.47 -34.39 -12.63
C THR A 497 82.72 -34.84 -11.87
N ARG A 498 82.71 -36.05 -11.28
CA ARG A 498 83.90 -36.73 -10.73
C ARG A 498 84.35 -37.80 -11.70
#